data_AF-A0ABD6A7B9-F1
#
_entry.id   AF-A0ABD6A7B9-F1
#
_cell.length_a   1.000
_cell.length_b   1.000
_cell.length_c   1.000
_cell.angle_alpha   90.00
_cell.angle_beta   90.00
_cell.angle_gamma   90.00
#
_symmetry.space_group_name_H-M   'P 1'
#
loop_
_entity.id
_entity.type
_entity.pdbx_description
1 polymer ?
#
loop_
_entity_poly.entity_id
_entity_poly.type
_entity_poly.pdbx_seq_one_letter_code
_entity_poly.pdbx_strand_id
1 'polypeptide(L)'
;MIDRLEKEVDMLERHLQVLKMVIENEPIGIVKMSNETGYPHHKVRYSLRVLEEEDLIEPSSQGAITTDRTAEFVAELDDKVDDINEKLDKMKIDEMAEIES
;
A
#
# COMPACT_ATOMS: atom_id res chain seq x y z
N MET A 1 2.89 -15.13 14.89
CA MET A 1 1.93 -14.00 14.96
C MET A 1 2.54 -12.78 14.28
N ILE A 2 3.74 -12.38 14.70
CA ILE A 2 4.53 -11.32 14.04
C ILE A 2 4.80 -11.65 12.56
N ASP A 3 5.20 -12.87 12.21
CA ASP A 3 5.43 -13.27 10.80
C ASP A 3 4.19 -13.12 9.89
N ARG A 4 2.98 -13.13 10.47
CA ARG A 4 1.76 -12.86 9.71
C ARG A 4 1.66 -11.36 9.44
N LEU A 5 1.89 -10.54 10.46
CA LEU A 5 1.88 -9.09 10.32
C LEU A 5 2.93 -8.61 9.31
N GLU A 6 4.15 -9.15 9.37
CA GLU A 6 5.21 -8.85 8.38
C GLU A 6 4.75 -9.13 6.95
N LYS A 7 4.10 -10.28 6.71
CA LYS A 7 3.55 -10.59 5.39
C LYS A 7 2.46 -9.63 4.95
N GLU A 8 1.59 -9.17 5.86
CA GLU A 8 0.57 -8.17 5.54
C GLU A 8 1.24 -6.83 5.18
N VAL A 9 2.30 -6.43 5.89
CA VAL A 9 3.08 -5.22 5.60
C VAL A 9 3.75 -5.32 4.22
N ASP A 10 4.41 -6.44 3.89
CA ASP A 10 5.00 -6.67 2.57
C ASP A 10 3.96 -6.61 1.43
N MET A 11 2.73 -7.04 1.71
CA MET A 11 1.63 -6.95 0.74
C MET A 11 1.17 -5.51 0.55
N LEU A 12 1.02 -4.76 1.65
CA LEU A 12 0.63 -3.36 1.62
C LEU A 12 1.68 -2.49 0.92
N GLU A 13 2.97 -2.69 1.22
CA GLU A 13 4.08 -1.98 0.56
C GLU A 13 3.99 -2.12 -0.96
N ARG A 14 3.79 -3.35 -1.44
CA ARG A 14 3.60 -3.61 -2.87
C ARG A 14 2.38 -2.87 -3.42
N HIS A 15 1.25 -2.88 -2.71
CA HIS A 15 0.03 -2.20 -3.15
C HIS A 15 0.26 -0.70 -3.29
N LEU A 16 0.90 -0.08 -2.31
CA LEU A 16 1.26 1.34 -2.33
C LEU A 16 2.27 1.67 -3.44
N GLN A 17 3.26 0.79 -3.68
CA GLN A 17 4.20 0.97 -4.79
C GLN A 17 3.49 0.91 -6.15
N VAL A 18 2.53 -0.01 -6.32
CA VAL A 18 1.70 -0.07 -7.54
C VAL A 18 0.83 1.18 -7.66
N LEU A 19 0.19 1.64 -6.59
CA LEU A 19 -0.62 2.87 -6.59
C LEU A 19 0.23 4.09 -7.00
N LYS A 20 1.42 4.23 -6.43
CA LYS A 20 2.38 5.29 -6.79
C LYS A 20 2.72 5.29 -8.28
N MET A 21 2.95 4.10 -8.86
CA MET A 21 3.21 3.98 -10.29
C MET A 21 2.03 4.49 -11.14
N VAL A 22 0.78 4.23 -10.72
CA VAL A 22 -0.42 4.74 -11.39
C VAL A 22 -0.48 6.26 -11.29
N ILE A 23 -0.34 6.81 -10.09
CA ILE A 23 -0.33 8.27 -9.84
C ILE A 23 0.70 9.00 -10.73
N GLU A 24 1.90 8.43 -10.87
CA GLU A 24 3.00 9.09 -11.59
C GLU A 24 2.94 8.91 -13.12
N ASN A 25 2.27 7.86 -13.61
CA ASN A 25 2.42 7.42 -15.01
C ASN A 25 1.09 7.07 -15.71
N GLU A 26 -0.05 7.40 -15.12
CA GLU A 26 -1.34 7.08 -15.72
C GLU A 26 -1.53 7.68 -17.12
N PRO A 27 -2.16 6.92 -18.05
CA PRO A 27 -2.58 5.53 -17.91
C PRO A 27 -1.39 4.55 -17.98
N ILE A 28 -1.33 3.57 -17.07
CA ILE A 28 -0.24 2.58 -17.02
C ILE A 28 -0.74 1.13 -17.00
N GLY A 29 -0.15 0.30 -17.87
CA GLY A 29 -0.46 -1.11 -17.97
C GLY A 29 0.36 -2.01 -17.03
N ILE A 30 -0.20 -3.18 -16.72
CA ILE A 30 0.42 -4.22 -15.86
C ILE A 30 1.82 -4.64 -16.30
N VAL A 31 2.09 -4.66 -17.60
CA VAL A 31 3.41 -5.07 -18.14
C VAL A 31 4.48 -4.04 -17.79
N LYS A 32 4.18 -2.74 -17.98
CA LYS A 32 5.11 -1.67 -17.63
C LYS A 32 5.35 -1.64 -16.12
N MET A 33 4.30 -1.74 -15.30
CA MET A 33 4.44 -1.82 -13.84
C MET A 33 5.31 -2.99 -13.38
N SER A 34 5.14 -4.18 -13.95
CA SER A 34 5.94 -5.36 -13.62
C SER A 34 7.43 -5.15 -13.94
N ASN A 35 7.73 -4.52 -15.08
CA ASN A 35 9.11 -4.23 -15.47
C ASN A 35 9.78 -3.18 -14.58
N GLU A 36 9.07 -2.11 -14.23
CA GLU A 36 9.61 -1.00 -13.42
C GLU A 36 9.75 -1.37 -11.94
N THR A 37 8.79 -2.13 -11.39
CA THR A 37 8.81 -2.53 -9.97
C THR A 37 9.58 -3.82 -9.70
N GLY A 38 9.81 -4.64 -10.73
CA GLY A 38 10.37 -5.99 -10.60
C GLY A 38 9.39 -7.03 -10.04
N TYR A 39 8.15 -6.63 -9.71
CA TYR A 39 7.16 -7.58 -9.21
C TYR A 39 6.61 -8.48 -10.32
N PRO A 40 6.38 -9.79 -10.05
CA PRO A 40 5.72 -10.67 -11.00
C PRO A 40 4.32 -10.18 -11.40
N HIS A 41 3.92 -10.40 -12.65
CA HIS A 41 2.62 -9.97 -13.17
C HIS A 41 1.43 -10.35 -12.28
N HIS A 42 1.39 -11.56 -11.71
CA HIS A 42 0.26 -11.96 -10.85
C HIS A 42 0.18 -11.14 -9.56
N LYS A 43 1.31 -10.67 -9.01
CA LYS A 43 1.33 -9.79 -7.83
C LYS A 43 0.93 -8.37 -8.17
N VAL A 44 1.36 -7.85 -9.33
CA VAL A 44 0.91 -6.54 -9.82
C VAL A 44 -0.59 -6.58 -10.10
N ARG A 45 -1.09 -7.64 -10.77
CA ARG A 45 -2.52 -7.84 -11.02
C ARG A 45 -3.32 -7.85 -9.72
N TYR A 46 -2.85 -8.61 -8.72
CA TYR A 46 -3.52 -8.67 -7.43
C TYR A 46 -3.58 -7.29 -6.77
N SER A 47 -2.50 -6.50 -6.87
CA SER A 47 -2.45 -5.14 -6.34
C SER A 47 -3.44 -4.21 -7.05
N LEU A 48 -3.48 -4.25 -8.38
CA LEU A 48 -4.45 -3.46 -9.15
C LEU A 48 -5.90 -3.79 -8.75
N ARG A 49 -6.21 -5.08 -8.58
CA ARG A 49 -7.54 -5.50 -8.14
C ARG A 49 -7.90 -4.93 -6.77
N VAL A 50 -6.99 -4.99 -5.79
CA VAL A 50 -7.23 -4.43 -4.45
C VAL A 50 -7.46 -2.92 -4.53
N LEU A 51 -6.62 -2.21 -5.29
CA LEU A 51 -6.76 -0.76 -5.45
C LEU A 51 -8.07 -0.37 -6.17
N GLU A 52 -8.53 -1.18 -7.12
CA GLU A 52 -9.82 -1.02 -7.79
C GLU A 52 -11.00 -1.31 -6.85
N GLU A 53 -10.91 -2.35 -6.01
CA GLU A 53 -11.92 -2.67 -4.98
C GLU A 53 -12.05 -1.55 -3.92
N GLU A 54 -10.96 -0.84 -3.62
CA GLU A 54 -10.95 0.35 -2.74
C GLU A 54 -11.34 1.65 -3.47
N ASP A 55 -11.67 1.58 -4.77
CA ASP A 55 -12.06 2.72 -5.62
C ASP A 55 -10.96 3.80 -5.70
N LEU A 56 -9.70 3.37 -5.61
CA LEU A 56 -8.52 4.23 -5.74
C LEU A 56 -7.98 4.28 -7.18
N ILE A 57 -8.35 3.31 -8.01
CA ILE A 57 -8.04 3.28 -9.44
C ILE A 57 -9.22 2.69 -10.21
N GLU A 58 -9.25 2.93 -11.52
CA GLU A 58 -10.18 2.28 -12.44
C GLU A 58 -9.49 1.79 -13.72
N PRO A 59 -10.04 0.76 -14.40
CA PRO A 59 -9.48 0.26 -15.63
C PRO A 59 -9.81 1.17 -16.83
N SER A 60 -8.81 1.46 -17.66
CA SER A 60 -8.99 2.11 -18.97
C SER A 60 -8.48 1.23 -20.11
N SER A 61 -8.74 1.66 -21.36
CA SER A 61 -8.22 0.97 -22.55
C SER A 61 -6.69 0.96 -22.66
N GLN A 62 -6.00 1.88 -21.98
CA GLN A 62 -4.53 2.04 -22.03
C GLN A 62 -3.83 1.60 -20.74
N GLY A 63 -4.57 1.22 -19.70
CA GLY A 63 -4.01 0.89 -18.39
C GLY A 63 -4.88 1.37 -17.22
N ALA A 64 -4.40 1.20 -16.01
CA ALA A 64 -5.03 1.77 -14.82
C ALA A 64 -4.84 3.29 -14.79
N ILE A 65 -5.87 3.98 -14.31
CA ILE A 65 -5.89 5.42 -13.99
C ILE A 65 -6.44 5.61 -12.57
N THR A 66 -6.09 6.71 -11.93
CA THR A 66 -6.59 7.12 -10.62
C THR A 66 -8.04 7.59 -10.70
N THR A 67 -8.71 7.59 -9.55
CA THR A 67 -10.05 8.14 -9.37
C THR A 67 -9.96 9.46 -8.61
N ASP A 68 -11.08 10.15 -8.46
CA ASP A 68 -11.16 11.37 -7.64
C ASP A 68 -10.84 11.10 -6.15
N ARG A 69 -10.96 9.84 -5.68
CA ARG A 69 -10.71 9.46 -4.29
C ARG A 69 -9.23 9.22 -3.99
N THR A 70 -8.40 9.01 -5.00
CA THR A 70 -6.98 8.71 -4.82
C THR A 70 -6.26 9.85 -4.07
N ALA A 71 -6.55 11.11 -4.42
CA ALA A 71 -5.90 12.26 -3.80
C ALA A 71 -6.26 12.39 -2.30
N GLU A 72 -7.52 12.17 -1.94
CA GLU A 72 -7.97 12.15 -0.55
C GLU A 72 -7.30 11.03 0.25
N PHE A 73 -7.28 9.81 -0.32
CA PHE A 73 -6.61 8.67 0.32
C PHE A 73 -5.13 8.94 0.60
N VAL A 74 -4.40 9.51 -0.36
CA VAL A 74 -2.98 9.83 -0.22
C VAL A 74 -2.76 10.91 0.84
N ALA A 75 -3.62 11.93 0.90
CA ALA A 75 -3.53 12.98 1.90
C ALA A 75 -3.71 12.47 3.34
N GLU A 76 -4.52 11.41 3.53
CA GLU A 76 -4.74 10.78 4.83
C GLU A 76 -3.76 9.65 5.15
N LEU A 77 -2.96 9.20 4.18
CA LEU A 77 -2.14 8.00 4.32
C LEU A 77 -1.04 8.19 5.37
N ASP A 78 -0.36 9.34 5.35
CA ASP A 78 0.74 9.63 6.28
C ASP A 78 0.23 9.63 7.73
N ASP A 79 -0.88 10.31 8.01
CA ASP A 79 -1.52 10.33 9.33
C ASP A 79 -1.90 8.91 9.80
N LYS A 80 -2.47 8.09 8.91
CA LYS A 80 -2.84 6.69 9.24
C LYS A 80 -1.62 5.83 9.53
N VAL A 81 -0.50 6.04 8.83
CA VAL A 81 0.74 5.32 9.06
C VAL A 81 1.35 5.72 10.41
N ASP A 82 1.34 7.02 10.73
CA ASP A 82 1.82 7.52 12.02
C ASP A 82 1.02 6.96 13.20
N ASP A 83 -0.32 6.92 13.08
CA ASP A 83 -1.20 6.29 14.07
C ASP A 83 -0.89 4.80 14.30
N ILE A 84 -0.53 4.07 13.23
CA ILE A 84 -0.15 2.66 13.30
C ILE A 84 1.22 2.51 13.97
N ASN A 85 2.19 3.34 13.60
CA ASN A 85 3.52 3.34 14.20
C ASN A 85 3.45 3.59 15.71
N GLU A 86 2.69 4.58 16.16
CA GLU A 86 2.51 4.87 17.59
C GLU A 86 1.92 3.67 18.34
N LYS A 87 0.93 2.97 17.74
CA LYS A 87 0.34 1.76 18.33
C LYS A 87 1.35 0.62 18.42
N LEU A 88 2.17 0.41 17.37
CA LEU A 88 3.20 -0.62 17.36
C LEU A 88 4.30 -0.33 18.39
N ASP A 89 4.68 0.93 18.54
CA ASP A 89 5.68 1.36 19.52
C ASP A 89 5.22 1.07 20.96
N LYS A 90 3.96 1.39 21.29
CA LYS A 90 3.36 1.10 22.60
C LYS A 90 3.24 -0.41 22.92
N MET A 91 3.38 -1.29 21.93
CA MET A 91 3.37 -2.74 22.14
C MET A 91 4.73 -3.29 22.56
N LYS A 92 5.80 -2.48 22.55
CA LYS A 92 7.14 -2.89 22.97
C LYS A 92 7.13 -3.22 24.46
N ILE A 93 7.70 -4.37 24.81
CA ILE A 93 7.70 -4.89 26.18
C ILE A 93 8.70 -4.11 27.06
N ASP A 94 9.75 -3.53 26.48
CA ASP A 94 10.78 -2.80 27.21
C ASP A 94 10.23 -1.57 27.98
N GLU A 95 9.14 -0.95 27.50
CA GLU A 95 8.48 0.18 28.17
C GLU A 95 7.57 -0.26 29.34
N MET A 96 7.14 -1.54 29.38
CA MET A 96 6.30 -2.05 30.48
C MET A 96 7.10 -2.31 31.76
N ALA A 97 8.40 -2.60 31.65
CA ALA A 97 9.25 -2.91 32.81
C ALA A 97 9.58 -1.68 33.68
N GLU A 98 9.59 -0.48 33.11
CA GLU A 98 9.83 0.77 33.85
C GLU A 98 8.58 1.28 34.60
N ILE A 99 7.37 0.85 34.21
CA ILE A 99 6.12 1.26 34.86
C ILE A 99 5.85 0.46 36.15
N GLU A 100 6.44 -0.72 36.28
CA GLU A 100 6.33 -1.57 37.48
C GLU A 100 7.51 -1.44 38.46
N SER A 101 8.48 -0.56 38.19
CA SER A 101 9.70 -0.36 39.01
C SER A 101 9.63 0.87 39.93
#